data_AF-A0A318T301-F1
#
_entry.id   AF-A0A318T301-F1
#
_cell.length_a   1.000
_cell.length_b   1.000
_cell.length_c   1.000
_cell.angle_alpha   90.00
_cell.angle_beta   90.00
_cell.angle_gamma   90.00
#
_symmetry.space_group_name_H-M   'P 1'
#
loop_
_entity.id
_entity.type
_entity.pdbx_description
1 polymer ?
#
loop_
_entity_poly.entity_id
_entity_poly.type
_entity_poly.pdbx_seq_one_letter_code
_entity_poly.pdbx_strand_id
1 'polypeptide(L)'
;MSRTISKVVECPSSPAGPSPRTRGEGRGGDVDVPLSPFLRGEGKGEGQTASAVLQEAENWIGTPYRHGASAKGVGCDCLGLVRGIWRALYGMEPEQSGVYAPDWAEAGGGDPLLEAARRHMAEKAVEAMQPGDLLVFRWRPFVAAKHLGILAPDNRFIHAYEGHRVTASALVPQWRRRIAGVFGFPVARFLSPPSALPGISPSRGEIG
;
A
#
# COMPACT_ATOMS: atom_id res chain seq x y z
N MET A 1 17.25 -21.75 13.08
CA MET A 1 17.87 -20.41 13.02
C MET A 1 17.77 -19.90 11.60
N SER A 2 16.69 -19.19 11.24
CA SER A 2 16.48 -18.69 9.88
C SER A 2 17.23 -17.37 9.70
N ARG A 3 18.27 -17.36 8.87
CA ARG A 3 18.96 -16.12 8.49
C ARG A 3 18.10 -15.41 7.45
N THR A 4 17.35 -14.40 7.87
CA THR A 4 16.69 -13.48 6.95
C THR A 4 17.78 -12.71 6.19
N ILE A 5 17.98 -13.03 4.92
CA ILE A 5 18.89 -12.29 4.04
C ILE A 5 18.28 -10.89 3.85
N SER A 6 18.76 -9.92 4.63
CA SER A 6 18.47 -8.51 4.43
C SER A 6 19.15 -8.05 3.14
N LYS A 7 18.40 -8.00 2.05
CA LYS A 7 18.91 -7.45 0.79
C LYS A 7 18.88 -5.93 0.87
N VAL A 8 20.06 -5.31 0.91
CA VAL A 8 20.21 -3.89 0.58
C VAL A 8 19.98 -3.79 -0.92
N VAL A 9 18.83 -3.24 -1.31
CA VAL A 9 18.53 -3.01 -2.72
C VAL A 9 19.16 -1.69 -3.10
N GLU A 10 20.23 -1.77 -3.88
CA GLU A 10 20.82 -0.61 -4.55
C GLU A 10 19.80 -0.03 -5.52
N CYS A 11 19.82 1.30 -5.67
CA CYS A 11 18.94 1.97 -6.62
C CYS A 11 19.39 1.60 -8.05
N PRO A 12 18.53 1.00 -8.90
CA PRO A 12 18.91 0.71 -10.27
C PRO A 12 19.16 2.01 -11.07
N SER A 13 20.18 2.01 -11.91
CA SER A 13 20.42 3.03 -12.94
C SER A 13 19.49 2.78 -14.14
N SER A 14 18.63 3.76 -14.46
CA SER A 14 17.65 3.67 -15.56
C SER A 14 18.30 3.95 -16.93
N PRO A 15 17.89 3.27 -18.02
CA PRO A 15 18.30 3.58 -19.38
C PRO A 15 17.64 4.87 -19.90
N ALA A 16 18.41 5.71 -20.60
CA ALA A 16 17.96 7.00 -21.11
C ALA A 16 16.91 6.86 -22.22
N GLY A 17 15.72 7.44 -22.03
CA GLY A 17 14.69 7.60 -23.06
C GLY A 17 14.50 9.08 -23.44
N PRO A 18 14.03 9.38 -24.67
CA PRO A 18 14.03 10.73 -25.24
C PRO A 18 12.86 11.61 -24.74
N SER A 19 13.12 12.91 -24.62
CA SER A 19 12.15 13.94 -24.22
C SER A 19 11.00 14.14 -25.21
N PRO A 20 9.77 14.42 -24.74
CA PRO A 20 8.73 15.04 -25.55
C PRO A 20 8.48 16.52 -25.19
N ARG A 21 7.94 17.21 -26.20
CA ARG A 21 7.68 18.66 -26.28
C ARG A 21 6.36 19.04 -25.59
N THR A 22 6.20 20.34 -25.40
CA THR A 22 5.12 21.03 -24.68
C THR A 22 3.78 21.09 -25.42
N ARG A 23 2.69 21.17 -24.62
CA ARG A 23 1.63 22.23 -24.61
C ARG A 23 0.19 21.68 -24.59
N GLY A 24 -0.66 22.26 -23.72
CA GLY A 24 -2.12 22.23 -23.85
C GLY A 24 -2.88 22.41 -22.54
N GLU A 25 -3.28 23.66 -22.24
CA GLU A 25 -4.21 24.05 -21.16
C GLU A 25 -5.64 23.53 -21.34
N GLY A 26 -6.35 23.28 -20.22
CA GLY A 26 -7.79 23.07 -20.18
C GLY A 26 -8.37 23.08 -18.76
N ARG A 27 -9.11 24.15 -18.44
CA ARG A 27 -10.04 24.36 -17.28
C ARG A 27 -11.04 23.19 -17.17
N GLY A 28 -11.66 22.81 -16.04
CA GLY A 28 -12.09 23.45 -14.81
C GLY A 28 -13.47 22.86 -14.47
N GLY A 29 -13.75 22.54 -13.20
CA GLY A 29 -15.05 21.99 -12.79
C GLY A 29 -15.03 21.45 -11.36
N ASP A 30 -15.34 22.31 -10.40
CA ASP A 30 -15.65 21.95 -9.02
C ASP A 30 -16.87 21.03 -8.98
N VAL A 31 -16.71 19.86 -8.38
CA VAL A 31 -17.83 19.02 -7.95
C VAL A 31 -17.71 18.81 -6.44
N ASP A 32 -18.61 19.45 -5.71
CA ASP A 32 -18.88 19.18 -4.30
C ASP A 32 -19.28 17.70 -4.16
N VAL A 33 -18.33 16.88 -3.70
CA VAL A 33 -18.61 15.50 -3.28
C VAL A 33 -18.82 15.52 -1.77
N PRO A 34 -20.01 15.10 -1.27
CA PRO A 34 -20.28 15.14 0.16
C PRO A 34 -19.35 14.18 0.90
N LEU A 35 -18.55 14.75 1.80
CA LEU A 35 -17.71 14.03 2.74
C LEU A 35 -18.59 13.13 3.62
N SER A 36 -18.49 11.82 3.40
CA SER A 36 -19.18 10.78 4.18
C SER A 36 -18.83 10.90 5.68
N PRO A 37 -19.80 10.72 6.60
CA PRO A 37 -19.60 10.92 8.04
C PRO A 37 -18.91 9.69 8.66
N PHE A 38 -17.61 9.55 8.44
CA PHE A 38 -16.77 8.62 9.18
C PHE A 38 -16.29 9.27 10.47
N LEU A 39 -17.20 9.46 11.43
CA LEU A 39 -16.83 9.98 12.75
C LEU A 39 -16.20 8.90 13.63
N ARG A 40 -14.92 9.14 13.95
CA ARG A 40 -14.31 9.05 15.28
C ARG A 40 -14.38 7.70 16.01
N GLY A 41 -13.42 6.86 15.65
CA GLY A 41 -12.87 5.79 16.48
C GLY A 41 -11.35 5.70 16.30
N GLU A 42 -10.67 6.86 16.30
CA GLU A 42 -9.48 7.06 15.45
C GLU A 42 -8.23 6.32 15.95
N GLY A 43 -8.03 6.11 17.25
CA GLY A 43 -6.77 5.48 17.72
C GLY A 43 -6.68 3.96 17.57
N LYS A 44 -7.77 3.21 17.79
CA LYS A 44 -7.74 1.74 17.86
C LYS A 44 -7.94 1.08 16.50
N GLY A 45 -8.85 1.64 15.69
CA GLY A 45 -9.16 1.12 14.36
C GLY A 45 -8.01 1.32 13.37
N GLU A 46 -7.32 2.46 13.44
CA GLU A 46 -6.14 2.75 12.61
C GLU A 46 -4.99 1.79 12.93
N GLY A 47 -4.68 1.59 14.21
CA GLY A 47 -3.64 0.64 14.63
C GLY A 47 -3.94 -0.80 14.22
N GLN A 48 -5.20 -1.23 14.31
CA GLN A 48 -5.62 -2.56 13.86
C GLN A 48 -5.51 -2.72 12.33
N THR A 49 -5.86 -1.68 11.59
CA THR A 49 -5.75 -1.64 10.12
C THR A 49 -4.29 -1.70 9.69
N ALA A 50 -3.42 -0.87 10.28
CA ALA A 50 -2.00 -0.86 9.98
C ALA A 50 -1.33 -2.23 10.25
N SER A 51 -1.70 -2.88 11.36
CA SER A 51 -1.25 -4.23 11.69
C SER A 51 -1.70 -5.26 10.66
N ALA A 52 -2.97 -5.20 10.23
CA ALA A 52 -3.51 -6.10 9.20
C ALA A 52 -2.83 -5.88 7.83
N VAL A 53 -2.58 -4.61 7.45
CA VAL A 53 -1.84 -4.28 6.22
C VAL A 53 -0.45 -4.88 6.25
N LEU A 54 0.28 -4.72 7.36
CA LEU A 54 1.63 -5.25 7.50
C LEU A 54 1.64 -6.78 7.45
N GLN A 55 0.78 -7.44 8.22
CA GLN A 55 0.66 -8.90 8.23
C GLN A 55 0.32 -9.43 6.83
N GLU A 56 -0.61 -8.78 6.14
CA GLU A 56 -0.97 -9.17 4.80
C GLU A 56 0.23 -8.98 3.85
N ALA A 57 0.92 -7.83 3.87
CA ALA A 57 2.11 -7.58 3.07
C ALA A 57 3.23 -8.60 3.30
N GLU A 58 3.44 -9.06 4.53
CA GLU A 58 4.40 -10.12 4.86
C GLU A 58 4.04 -11.44 4.18
N ASN A 59 2.74 -11.79 4.11
CA ASN A 59 2.26 -12.99 3.41
C ASN A 59 2.48 -12.92 1.88
N TRP A 60 2.77 -11.75 1.31
CA TRP A 60 3.11 -11.62 -0.11
C TRP A 60 4.57 -11.92 -0.42
N ILE A 61 5.47 -11.90 0.57
CA ILE A 61 6.91 -12.13 0.38
C ILE A 61 7.13 -13.46 -0.37
N GLY A 62 7.94 -13.40 -1.43
CA GLY A 62 8.20 -14.54 -2.32
C GLY A 62 7.33 -14.59 -3.57
N THR A 63 6.25 -13.81 -3.67
CA THR A 63 5.43 -13.71 -4.89
C THR A 63 6.29 -13.20 -6.07
N PRO A 64 6.34 -13.87 -7.24
CA PRO A 64 7.11 -13.42 -8.39
C PRO A 64 6.70 -12.03 -8.90
N TYR A 65 7.65 -11.27 -9.45
CA TYR A 65 7.28 -10.06 -10.19
C TYR A 65 6.61 -10.40 -11.52
N ARG A 66 5.46 -9.78 -11.79
CA ARG A 66 4.75 -9.82 -13.07
C ARG A 66 4.05 -8.48 -13.27
N HIS A 67 4.47 -7.72 -14.28
CA HIS A 67 3.87 -6.42 -14.63
C HIS A 67 2.37 -6.53 -14.87
N GLY A 68 1.60 -5.61 -14.30
CA GLY A 68 0.13 -5.56 -14.36
C GLY A 68 -0.60 -6.61 -13.52
N ALA A 69 0.11 -7.60 -12.96
CA ALA A 69 -0.50 -8.67 -12.19
C ALA A 69 -0.69 -8.27 -10.72
N SER A 70 -1.60 -8.96 -10.04
CA SER A 70 -1.92 -8.70 -8.63
C SER A 70 -2.32 -9.98 -7.90
N ALA A 71 -1.72 -11.13 -8.19
CA ALA A 71 -2.11 -12.44 -7.62
C ALA A 71 -1.02 -12.99 -6.68
N LYS A 72 -1.36 -13.17 -5.39
CA LYS A 72 -0.43 -13.65 -4.36
C LYS A 72 0.11 -15.03 -4.73
N GLY A 73 1.42 -15.23 -4.57
CA GLY A 73 2.12 -16.48 -4.92
C GLY A 73 2.29 -16.73 -6.42
N VAL A 74 1.51 -16.09 -7.29
CA VAL A 74 1.52 -16.28 -8.74
C VAL A 74 2.33 -15.18 -9.44
N GLY A 75 2.03 -13.92 -9.15
CA GLY A 75 2.63 -12.78 -9.83
C GLY A 75 2.05 -11.44 -9.40
N CYS A 76 2.89 -10.45 -9.11
CA CYS A 76 2.47 -9.06 -8.93
C CYS A 76 3.54 -8.04 -9.30
N ASP A 77 3.16 -6.80 -9.55
CA ASP A 77 4.08 -5.66 -9.48
C ASP A 77 3.85 -4.82 -8.22
N CYS A 78 4.45 -3.63 -8.13
CA CYS A 78 4.37 -2.80 -6.94
C CYS A 78 2.94 -2.33 -6.64
N LEU A 79 2.17 -1.96 -7.67
CA LEU A 79 0.76 -1.59 -7.53
C LEU A 79 -0.10 -2.84 -7.30
N GLY A 80 0.21 -3.95 -7.96
CA GLY A 80 -0.44 -5.24 -7.79
C GLY A 80 -0.36 -5.78 -6.37
N LEU A 81 0.77 -5.57 -5.68
CA LEU A 81 0.92 -5.86 -4.25
C LEU A 81 -0.09 -5.05 -3.42
N VAL A 82 -0.15 -3.73 -3.63
CA VAL A 82 -1.06 -2.83 -2.88
C VAL A 82 -2.52 -3.15 -3.17
N ARG A 83 -2.87 -3.38 -4.44
CA ARG A 83 -4.20 -3.85 -4.86
C ARG A 83 -4.55 -5.18 -4.21
N GLY A 84 -3.56 -6.06 -4.06
CA GLY A 84 -3.71 -7.35 -3.39
C GLY A 84 -4.05 -7.24 -1.92
N ILE A 85 -3.28 -6.44 -1.19
CA ILE A 85 -3.53 -6.11 0.21
C ILE A 85 -4.92 -5.48 0.36
N TRP A 86 -5.27 -4.53 -0.51
CA TRP A 86 -6.58 -3.88 -0.47
C TRP A 86 -7.72 -4.91 -0.61
N ARG A 87 -7.65 -5.82 -1.59
CA ARG A 87 -8.68 -6.87 -1.73
C ARG A 87 -8.78 -7.77 -0.51
N ALA A 88 -7.66 -8.10 0.12
CA ALA A 88 -7.67 -8.94 1.32
C ALA A 88 -8.36 -8.25 2.50
N LEU A 89 -8.18 -6.93 2.66
CA LEU A 89 -8.71 -6.17 3.80
C LEU A 89 -10.15 -5.68 3.57
N TYR A 90 -10.50 -5.32 2.34
CA TYR A 90 -11.77 -4.65 2.03
C TYR A 90 -12.68 -5.44 1.09
N GLY A 91 -12.23 -6.59 0.58
CA GLY A 91 -13.01 -7.48 -0.31
C GLY A 91 -13.11 -7.02 -1.76
N MET A 92 -12.69 -5.78 -2.07
CA MET A 92 -12.72 -5.19 -3.41
C MET A 92 -11.49 -4.32 -3.67
N GLU A 93 -11.37 -3.67 -4.81
CA GLU A 93 -10.36 -2.64 -5.07
C GLU A 93 -11.01 -1.25 -5.01
N PRO A 94 -10.26 -0.18 -4.66
CA PRO A 94 -10.83 1.16 -4.53
C PRO A 94 -11.21 1.76 -5.89
N GLU A 95 -10.43 1.43 -6.93
CA GLU A 95 -10.68 1.79 -8.31
C GLU A 95 -10.10 0.74 -9.25
N GLN A 96 -10.60 0.67 -10.48
CA GLN A 96 -10.03 -0.19 -11.50
C GLN A 96 -8.76 0.44 -12.04
N SER A 97 -7.63 -0.27 -11.95
CA SER A 97 -6.34 0.25 -12.44
C SER A 97 -6.24 0.32 -13.97
N GLY A 98 -7.08 -0.42 -14.68
CA GLY A 98 -6.93 -0.66 -16.12
C GLY A 98 -5.64 -1.43 -16.47
N VAL A 99 -5.40 -1.60 -17.78
CA VAL A 99 -4.10 -2.06 -18.31
C VAL A 99 -3.20 -0.84 -18.44
N TYR A 100 -2.05 -0.87 -17.77
CA TYR A 100 -1.04 0.18 -17.87
C TYR A 100 0.26 -0.40 -18.46
N ALA A 101 0.91 0.37 -19.34
CA ALA A 101 2.20 0.01 -19.91
C ALA A 101 3.31 0.06 -18.85
N PRO A 102 4.45 -0.63 -19.01
CA PRO A 102 5.58 -0.54 -18.07
C PRO A 102 6.11 0.88 -17.84
N ASP A 103 6.03 1.73 -18.86
CA ASP A 103 6.47 3.13 -18.87
C ASP A 103 5.32 4.12 -18.60
N TRP A 104 4.19 3.65 -18.08
CA TRP A 104 2.98 4.44 -17.88
C TRP A 104 3.21 5.76 -17.13
N ALA A 105 4.13 5.78 -16.17
CA ALA A 105 4.43 6.96 -15.38
C ALA A 105 5.34 7.96 -16.12
N GLU A 106 5.94 7.60 -17.25
CA GLU A 106 6.72 8.50 -18.13
C GLU A 106 5.86 9.14 -19.21
N ALA A 107 4.69 8.57 -19.51
CA ALA A 107 3.84 8.96 -20.62
C ALA A 107 2.90 10.15 -20.33
N GLY A 108 2.75 10.54 -19.05
CA GLY A 108 1.84 11.60 -18.62
C GLY A 108 2.49 12.63 -17.71
N GLY A 109 1.95 13.85 -17.69
CA GLY A 109 2.25 14.82 -16.64
C GLY A 109 1.59 14.43 -15.31
N GLY A 110 2.15 14.86 -14.19
CA GLY A 110 1.61 14.63 -12.84
C GLY A 110 2.20 13.41 -12.12
N ASP A 111 1.54 12.98 -11.04
CA ASP A 111 1.95 11.84 -10.23
C ASP A 111 0.76 10.89 -9.99
N PRO A 112 0.39 10.04 -10.96
CA PRO A 112 -0.87 9.31 -10.84
C PRO A 112 -0.92 8.34 -9.65
N LEU A 113 0.23 7.80 -9.20
CA LEU A 113 0.28 7.03 -7.93
C LEU A 113 -0.05 7.90 -6.71
N LEU A 114 0.50 9.12 -6.64
CA LEU A 114 0.24 10.02 -5.51
C LEU A 114 -1.20 10.52 -5.54
N GLU A 115 -1.71 10.86 -6.73
CA GLU A 115 -3.10 11.28 -6.91
C GLU A 115 -4.06 10.17 -6.51
N ALA A 116 -3.83 8.93 -6.96
CA ALA A 116 -4.63 7.79 -6.55
C ALA A 116 -4.54 7.54 -5.03
N ALA A 117 -3.34 7.60 -4.44
CA ALA A 117 -3.17 7.43 -3.00
C ALA A 117 -3.92 8.52 -2.20
N ARG A 118 -3.86 9.79 -2.62
CA ARG A 118 -4.60 10.90 -1.99
C ARG A 118 -6.11 10.75 -2.06
N ARG A 119 -6.64 10.18 -3.15
CA ARG A 119 -8.08 9.95 -3.28
C ARG A 119 -8.59 8.88 -2.32
N HIS A 120 -7.76 7.89 -1.99
CA HIS A 120 -8.21 6.66 -1.34
C HIS A 120 -7.65 6.44 0.07
N MET A 121 -6.61 7.17 0.47
CA MET A 121 -5.87 6.97 1.71
C MET A 121 -5.61 8.29 2.44
N ALA A 122 -5.34 8.21 3.74
CA ALA A 122 -5.01 9.38 4.55
C ALA A 122 -3.53 9.76 4.38
N GLU A 123 -3.23 10.94 3.83
CA GLU A 123 -1.85 11.42 3.70
C GLU A 123 -1.26 11.76 5.08
N LYS A 124 -0.01 11.35 5.30
CA LYS A 124 0.73 11.54 6.56
C LYS A 124 2.03 12.30 6.29
N ALA A 125 2.48 13.06 7.29
CA ALA A 125 3.84 13.60 7.29
C ALA A 125 4.87 12.44 7.30
N VAL A 126 5.99 12.61 6.61
CA VAL A 126 7.05 11.58 6.52
C VAL A 126 7.61 11.23 7.90
N GLU A 127 7.64 12.20 8.80
CA GLU A 127 8.09 12.06 10.19
C GLU A 127 7.10 11.24 11.05
N ALA A 128 5.83 11.18 10.63
CA ALA A 128 4.76 10.45 11.29
C ALA A 128 4.52 9.05 10.69
N MET A 129 5.38 8.60 9.77
CA MET A 129 5.26 7.29 9.15
C MET A 129 5.39 6.15 10.19
N GLN A 130 4.59 5.11 10.03
CA GLN A 130 4.48 3.96 10.92
C GLN A 130 4.38 2.66 10.11
N PRO A 131 4.82 1.51 10.66
CA PRO A 131 4.62 0.22 10.00
C PRO A 131 3.16 0.00 9.60
N GLY A 132 2.95 -0.46 8.36
CA GLY A 132 1.63 -0.56 7.73
C GLY A 132 1.28 0.62 6.81
N ASP A 133 2.00 1.74 6.86
CA ASP A 133 1.78 2.84 5.91
C ASP A 133 2.27 2.48 4.50
N LEU A 134 1.55 2.98 3.49
CA LEU A 134 2.00 3.00 2.11
C LEU A 134 3.07 4.09 1.93
N LEU A 135 4.20 3.71 1.38
CA LEU A 135 5.24 4.62 0.91
C LEU A 135 5.18 4.73 -0.61
N VAL A 136 5.10 5.97 -1.09
CA VAL A 136 5.16 6.29 -2.52
C VAL A 136 6.52 6.90 -2.83
N PHE A 137 7.24 6.33 -3.79
CA PHE A 137 8.61 6.74 -4.11
C PHE A 137 8.72 7.34 -5.51
N ARG A 138 9.57 8.36 -5.60
CA ARG A 138 10.09 8.89 -6.87
C ARG A 138 11.50 8.37 -7.10
N TRP A 139 11.79 7.99 -8.34
CA TRP A 139 13.13 7.52 -8.69
C TRP A 139 14.17 8.64 -8.72
N ARG A 140 13.73 9.85 -9.11
CA ARG A 140 14.54 11.06 -9.14
C ARG A 140 13.73 12.26 -8.64
N PRO A 141 14.38 13.35 -8.20
CA PRO A 141 13.72 14.63 -8.06
C PRO A 141 13.05 15.03 -9.38
N PHE A 142 11.87 15.65 -9.31
CA PHE A 142 11.13 16.21 -10.45
C PHE A 142 10.62 15.23 -11.52
N VAL A 143 10.72 13.91 -11.30
CA VAL A 143 9.99 12.91 -12.10
C VAL A 143 8.80 12.36 -11.33
N ALA A 144 7.82 11.83 -12.05
CA ALA A 144 6.63 11.22 -11.47
C ALA A 144 7.00 10.11 -10.46
N ALA A 145 6.21 9.94 -9.42
CA ALA A 145 6.29 8.79 -8.53
C ALA A 145 5.90 7.50 -9.27
N LYS A 146 6.70 6.43 -9.11
CA LYS A 146 6.55 5.19 -9.92
C LYS A 146 6.70 3.90 -9.12
N HIS A 147 6.90 4.00 -7.81
CA HIS A 147 7.17 2.84 -7.00
C HIS A 147 6.46 2.92 -5.66
N LEU A 148 5.98 1.76 -5.20
CA LEU A 148 5.19 1.62 -3.98
C LEU A 148 5.84 0.58 -3.06
N GLY A 149 5.69 0.77 -1.77
CA GLY A 149 6.02 -0.25 -0.77
C GLY A 149 5.26 -0.02 0.52
N ILE A 150 5.13 -1.07 1.33
CA ILE A 150 4.53 -1.00 2.65
C ILE A 150 5.66 -0.84 3.68
N LEU A 151 5.60 0.19 4.51
CA LEU A 151 6.55 0.37 5.60
C LEU A 151 6.45 -0.81 6.58
N ALA A 152 7.58 -1.42 6.87
CA ALA A 152 7.72 -2.52 7.82
C ALA A 152 8.60 -2.07 9.00
N PRO A 153 8.62 -2.82 10.12
CA PRO A 153 9.51 -2.56 11.24
C PRO A 153 11.00 -2.53 10.82
N ASP A 154 11.85 -2.05 11.73
CA ASP A 154 13.31 -2.04 11.58
C ASP A 154 13.84 -1.24 10.38
N ASN A 155 13.15 -0.15 10.02
CA ASN A 155 13.44 0.66 8.83
C ASN A 155 13.50 -0.20 7.57
N ARG A 156 12.49 -1.04 7.35
CA ARG A 156 12.36 -1.84 6.14
C ARG A 156 11.07 -1.48 5.41
N PHE A 157 10.97 -1.90 4.15
CA PHE A 157 9.72 -1.80 3.41
C PHE A 157 9.55 -3.02 2.52
N ILE A 158 8.31 -3.48 2.40
CA ILE A 158 7.92 -4.63 1.59
C ILE A 158 7.46 -4.10 0.23
N HIS A 159 8.07 -4.59 -0.85
CA HIS A 159 7.75 -4.14 -2.20
C HIS A 159 7.99 -5.25 -3.24
N ALA A 160 7.35 -5.09 -4.40
CA ALA A 160 7.65 -5.86 -5.60
C ALA A 160 8.35 -4.96 -6.62
N TYR A 161 9.41 -5.44 -7.27
CA TYR A 161 10.07 -4.72 -8.35
C TYR A 161 10.63 -5.70 -9.38
N GLU A 162 10.93 -5.17 -10.57
CA GLU A 162 11.30 -5.98 -11.72
C GLU A 162 12.52 -6.88 -11.46
N GLY A 163 12.48 -8.09 -12.01
CA GLY A 163 13.52 -9.10 -11.86
C GLY A 163 13.57 -9.79 -10.49
N HIS A 164 12.64 -9.49 -9.58
CA HIS A 164 12.65 -9.97 -8.21
C HIS A 164 11.32 -10.59 -7.79
N ARG A 165 11.29 -11.14 -6.58
CA ARG A 165 10.06 -11.50 -5.87
C ARG A 165 9.72 -10.38 -4.90
N VAL A 166 8.48 -10.32 -4.43
CA VAL A 166 8.12 -9.49 -3.29
C VAL A 166 9.11 -9.76 -2.16
N THR A 167 9.73 -8.71 -1.66
CA THR A 167 10.80 -8.80 -0.66
C THR A 167 10.71 -7.63 0.29
N ALA A 168 11.35 -7.77 1.45
CA ALA A 168 11.54 -6.70 2.40
C ALA A 168 12.97 -6.14 2.30
N SER A 169 13.10 -4.86 1.96
CA SER A 169 14.36 -4.17 1.74
C SER A 169 14.60 -3.09 2.79
N ALA A 170 15.87 -2.75 3.05
CA ALA A 170 16.21 -1.68 3.98
C ALA A 170 15.82 -0.31 3.41
N LEU A 171 15.09 0.49 4.19
CA LEU A 171 14.76 1.89 3.93
C LEU A 171 15.93 2.79 4.29
N VAL A 172 17.03 2.61 3.57
CA VAL A 172 18.26 3.39 3.73
C VAL A 172 18.03 4.88 3.41
N PRO A 173 18.88 5.81 3.90
CA PRO A 173 18.68 7.25 3.73
C PRO A 173 18.44 7.71 2.28
N GLN A 174 19.09 7.08 1.30
CA GLN A 174 18.88 7.37 -0.13
C GLN A 174 17.44 7.11 -0.60
N TRP A 175 16.80 6.05 -0.11
CA TRP A 175 15.40 5.74 -0.41
C TRP A 175 14.47 6.64 0.40
N ARG A 176 14.82 6.94 1.65
CA ARG A 176 14.02 7.84 2.50
C ARG A 176 13.88 9.24 1.90
N ARG A 177 14.95 9.77 1.30
CA ARG A 177 14.94 11.08 0.59
C ARG A 177 14.09 11.08 -0.69
N ARG A 178 13.67 9.92 -1.16
CA ARG A 178 12.87 9.71 -2.37
C ARG A 178 11.39 9.45 -2.10
N ILE A 179 10.99 9.42 -0.82
CA ILE A 179 9.59 9.35 -0.43
C ILE A 179 8.90 10.62 -0.93
N ALA A 180 7.91 10.43 -1.78
CA ALA A 180 7.09 11.50 -2.36
C ALA A 180 5.73 11.63 -1.66
N GLY A 181 5.33 10.61 -0.89
CA GLY A 181 4.15 10.63 -0.05
C GLY A 181 4.11 9.40 0.88
N VAL A 182 3.43 9.56 2.01
CA VAL A 182 3.16 8.51 3.00
C VAL A 182 1.68 8.49 3.25
N PHE A 183 1.06 7.30 3.26
CA PHE A 183 -0.38 7.17 3.36
C PHE A 183 -0.81 6.05 4.30
N GLY A 184 -1.74 6.36 5.20
CA GLY A 184 -2.43 5.38 6.03
C GLY A 184 -3.66 4.82 5.29
N PHE A 185 -3.82 3.49 5.34
CA PHE A 185 -4.99 2.83 4.79
C PHE A 185 -6.28 3.21 5.56
N PRO A 186 -7.45 3.33 4.90
CA PRO A 186 -8.72 3.60 5.58
C PRO A 186 -9.04 2.57 6.65
N VAL A 187 -9.65 2.98 7.76
CA VAL A 187 -9.99 2.06 8.85
C VAL A 187 -10.86 0.90 8.33
N ALA A 188 -10.31 -0.31 8.35
CA ALA A 188 -11.03 -1.51 7.98
C ALA A 188 -11.99 -1.92 9.10
N ARG A 189 -13.21 -2.32 8.73
CA ARG A 189 -14.17 -2.89 9.69
C ARG A 189 -13.82 -4.34 9.93
N PHE A 190 -13.02 -4.58 10.97
CA PHE A 190 -12.86 -5.92 11.50
C PHE A 190 -14.12 -6.26 12.30
N LEU A 191 -14.86 -7.29 11.88
CA LEU A 191 -15.91 -7.84 12.72
C LEU A 191 -15.25 -8.38 14.00
N SER A 192 -15.60 -7.82 15.15
CA SER A 192 -15.24 -8.44 16.42
C SER A 192 -15.80 -9.87 16.43
N PRO A 193 -15.06 -10.87 16.94
CA PRO A 193 -15.65 -12.18 17.18
C PRO A 193 -16.89 -11.99 18.08
N PRO A 194 -17.99 -12.71 17.84
CA PRO A 194 -19.16 -12.61 18.70
C PRO A 194 -18.72 -12.88 20.13
N SER A 195 -18.95 -11.94 21.05
CA SER A 195 -18.66 -12.18 22.46
C SER A 195 -19.44 -13.41 22.88
N ALA A 196 -18.77 -14.41 23.46
CA ALA A 196 -19.43 -15.58 24.01
C ALA A 196 -20.61 -15.11 24.88
N LEU A 197 -21.82 -15.54 24.52
CA LEU A 197 -23.03 -15.23 25.27
C LEU A 197 -22.78 -15.61 26.75
N PRO A 198 -23.16 -14.77 27.72
CA PRO A 198 -23.04 -15.14 29.12
C PRO A 198 -23.80 -16.45 29.33
N GLY A 199 -23.07 -17.45 29.83
CA GLY A 199 -23.50 -18.84 29.89
C GLY A 199 -24.85 -18.98 30.58
N ILE A 200 -25.77 -19.68 29.91
CA ILE A 200 -26.87 -20.36 30.58
C ILE A 200 -26.22 -21.46 31.41
N SER A 201 -26.07 -21.24 32.72
CA SER A 201 -25.72 -22.30 33.65
C SER A 201 -26.79 -23.39 33.57
N PRO A 202 -26.44 -24.67 33.37
CA PRO A 202 -27.41 -25.74 33.54
C PRO A 202 -27.78 -25.80 35.03
N SER A 203 -29.05 -25.51 35.33
CA SER A 203 -29.63 -25.75 36.64
C SER A 203 -29.46 -27.22 36.98
N ARG A 204 -28.81 -27.51 38.12
CA ARG A 204 -28.78 -28.84 38.73
C ARG A 204 -30.21 -29.32 38.91
N GLY A 205 -30.61 -30.32 38.12
CA GLY A 205 -31.75 -31.18 38.44
C GLY A 205 -31.25 -32.32 39.31
N GLU A 206 -31.47 -32.21 40.62
CA GLU A 206 -31.60 -33.38 41.49
C GLU A 206 -32.86 -34.14 41.09
N ILE A 207 -32.68 -35.39 40.67
CA ILE A 207 -33.61 -36.52 40.79
C ILE A 207 -32.70 -37.75 40.87
N GLY A 208 -32.85 -38.76 41.72
CA GLY A 208 -33.82 -39.17 42.72
C GLY A 208 -33.45 -40.61 43.03
#